data_AF-A0A1U8K8L6-F1
#
_entry.id   AF-A0A1U8K8L6-F1
#
_cell.length_a   1.000
_cell.length_b   1.000
_cell.length_c   1.000
_cell.angle_alpha   90.00
_cell.angle_beta   90.00
_cell.angle_gamma   90.00
#
_symmetry.space_group_name_H-M   'P 1'
#
loop_
_entity.id
_entity.type
_entity.pdbx_description
1 polymer ?
#
loop_
_entity_poly.entity_id
_entity_poly.type
_entity_poly.pdbx_seq_one_letter_code
_entity_poly.pdbx_strand_id
1 'polypeptide(L)'
;MVVNVGDVKFYLHKFPLLSKSARLQKLVAATNDANGDEIHIQDIPGGPAAFEVCAKFCYGMTVTLNVYNVVAARCAAEYLEMYETIEKGNLIYKIDVFLNSSIFRSWKDSIIVLQTTKSLLPWSEELKVVSHCLDSIASKASIDTSKVEWSYTYNWKKIASENGNSLQWNDARKPQMVPKDWWVEDLCELPIDLYKRVIATIKTKGRVSGDVIGEALNAYTLRRLPGFSKGVNQNIDFVKYRSLVETIVWLLPTEKGVVSCSFLLRLLRAAIFLDCGETERNELMRRIAQQLPEAKMNDLLIRAPPGEATVYDVDMVQNLVEEFVTHSSRTEPVDNEFLGSRSPKFGPDASKVLVAKLIDCYLAEIARDPNLHLSKFVNLGETIASFSRPSHDGLYRAIDMYLKEHPGISKSERKRICKLMDCRKLSAEACMHAVQNERLPLRVVVQVLFFEQVRATASAENSTSDLPGSIRALLPGGSHGSSRSTTTNTEEDWDSVPTADDIKALKGELATLRLGSNDSGNEAAKSDVEKVAASRMKGLVMSKIFSKLWSSKERHGEISSSDTSDSHGSVNAEETKSTPSRSRRHSLS
;
A
#
# COMPACT_ATOMS: atom_id res chain seq x y z
N MET A 1 42.43 36.76 -40.17
CA MET A 1 41.23 36.93 -39.34
C MET A 1 41.41 36.23 -38.00
N VAL A 2 41.15 36.96 -36.93
CA VAL A 2 41.12 36.47 -35.56
C VAL A 2 39.67 36.33 -35.14
N VAL A 3 39.28 35.16 -34.61
CA VAL A 3 37.95 34.95 -34.03
C VAL A 3 38.12 34.71 -32.53
N ASN A 4 37.59 35.61 -31.72
CA ASN A 4 37.56 35.52 -30.28
C ASN A 4 36.28 34.80 -29.84
N VAL A 5 36.43 33.64 -29.22
CA VAL A 5 35.32 32.85 -28.66
C VAL A 5 35.52 32.76 -27.16
N GLY A 6 34.73 33.53 -26.40
CA GLY A 6 35.02 33.75 -24.98
C GLY A 6 36.46 34.24 -24.78
N ASP A 7 37.23 33.52 -23.96
CA ASP A 7 38.62 33.84 -23.64
C ASP A 7 39.65 33.23 -24.63
N VAL A 8 39.19 32.53 -25.68
CA VAL A 8 40.07 31.81 -26.62
C VAL A 8 40.13 32.54 -27.97
N LYS A 9 41.35 32.79 -28.46
CA LYS A 9 41.59 33.38 -29.79
C LYS A 9 41.91 32.32 -30.83
N PHE A 10 41.18 32.33 -31.94
CA PHE A 10 41.43 31.46 -33.09
C PHE A 10 41.98 32.27 -34.26
N TYR A 11 43.18 31.91 -34.73
CA TYR A 11 43.81 32.54 -35.89
C TYR A 11 43.46 31.74 -37.16
N LEU A 12 42.56 32.29 -37.98
CA LEU A 12 41.92 31.57 -39.08
C LEU A 12 41.94 32.36 -40.40
N HIS A 13 41.81 31.62 -41.50
CA HIS A 13 41.67 32.15 -42.85
C HIS A 13 40.19 32.41 -43.14
N LYS A 14 39.90 33.52 -43.83
CA LYS A 14 38.51 33.91 -44.18
C LYS A 14 37.87 32.86 -45.08
N PHE A 15 38.52 32.51 -46.20
CA PHE A 15 37.90 31.70 -47.25
C PHE A 15 37.34 30.34 -46.76
N PRO A 16 38.09 29.49 -46.03
CA PRO A 16 37.56 28.21 -45.56
C PRO A 16 36.33 28.32 -44.65
N LEU A 17 36.28 29.35 -43.81
CA LEU A 17 35.16 29.58 -42.89
C LEU A 17 33.95 30.15 -43.63
N LEU A 18 34.20 31.17 -44.46
CA LEU A 18 33.13 31.88 -45.15
C LEU A 18 32.48 31.01 -46.22
N SER A 19 33.15 30.02 -46.81
CA SER A 19 32.52 29.11 -47.76
C SER A 19 31.48 28.17 -47.11
N LYS A 20 31.48 28.02 -45.78
CA LYS A 20 30.64 27.03 -45.06
C LYS A 20 29.73 27.60 -43.97
N SER A 21 29.96 28.83 -43.52
CA SER A 21 29.18 29.46 -42.44
C SER A 21 28.56 30.77 -42.92
N ALA A 22 27.24 30.79 -43.04
CA ALA A 22 26.51 32.01 -43.41
C ALA A 22 26.58 33.08 -42.31
N ARG A 23 26.62 32.69 -41.03
CA ARG A 23 26.77 33.65 -39.94
C ARG A 23 28.13 34.35 -39.97
N LEU A 24 29.21 33.62 -40.20
CA LEU A 24 30.54 34.23 -40.31
C LEU A 24 30.63 35.15 -41.53
N GLN A 25 29.97 34.83 -42.65
CA GLN A 25 29.87 35.75 -43.79
C GLN A 25 29.23 37.08 -43.37
N LYS A 26 28.10 37.03 -42.66
CA LYS A 26 27.40 38.23 -42.16
C LYS A 26 28.26 39.03 -41.17
N LEU A 27 28.94 38.36 -40.23
CA LEU A 27 29.78 39.01 -39.23
C LEU A 27 31.01 39.69 -39.84
N VAL A 28 31.66 39.05 -40.83
CA VAL A 28 32.76 39.67 -41.59
C VAL A 28 32.25 40.86 -42.41
N ALA A 29 31.08 40.75 -43.04
CA ALA A 29 30.52 41.86 -43.82
C ALA A 29 30.11 43.07 -42.95
N ALA A 30 29.76 42.84 -41.68
CA ALA A 30 29.36 43.89 -40.74
C ALA A 30 30.54 44.63 -40.07
N THR A 31 31.76 44.10 -40.16
CA THR A 31 32.95 44.73 -39.56
C THR A 31 33.56 45.73 -40.54
N ASN A 32 33.32 47.03 -40.33
CA ASN A 32 33.93 48.10 -41.13
C ASN A 32 35.47 48.10 -41.00
N ASP A 33 36.16 48.40 -42.10
CA ASP A 33 37.61 48.28 -42.33
C ASP A 33 38.57 48.93 -41.30
N ALA A 34 38.07 49.68 -40.31
CA ALA A 34 38.89 50.41 -39.34
C ALA A 34 39.47 49.54 -38.21
N ASN A 35 38.88 48.38 -37.89
CA ASN A 35 39.34 47.43 -36.86
C ASN A 35 39.60 46.04 -37.46
N GLY A 36 40.24 46.05 -38.63
CA GLY A 36 40.34 44.94 -39.57
C GLY A 36 40.71 43.60 -38.93
N ASP A 37 39.91 42.59 -39.26
CA ASP A 37 40.14 41.16 -39.06
C ASP A 37 39.78 40.52 -37.70
N GLU A 38 39.23 41.21 -36.70
CA GLU A 38 38.85 40.58 -35.41
C GLU A 38 37.32 40.45 -35.21
N ILE A 39 36.82 39.20 -35.10
CA ILE A 39 35.41 38.87 -34.83
C ILE A 39 35.27 38.41 -33.38
N HIS A 40 34.23 38.88 -32.69
CA HIS A 40 33.93 38.47 -31.32
C HIS A 40 32.64 37.65 -31.28
N ILE A 41 32.72 36.42 -30.74
CA ILE A 41 31.62 35.50 -30.51
C ILE A 41 31.58 35.19 -29.02
N GLN A 42 30.69 35.83 -28.27
CA GLN A 42 30.64 35.67 -26.82
C GLN A 42 29.96 34.34 -26.42
N ASP A 43 28.80 34.04 -27.00
CA ASP A 43 27.93 32.96 -26.53
C ASP A 43 27.66 31.87 -27.59
N ILE A 44 28.72 31.22 -28.09
CA ILE A 44 28.50 30.04 -28.94
C ILE A 44 28.14 28.82 -28.07
N PRO A 45 27.07 28.08 -28.38
CA PRO A 45 26.72 26.88 -27.63
C PRO A 45 27.84 25.83 -27.71
N GLY A 46 28.21 25.26 -26.56
CA GLY A 46 29.34 24.33 -26.45
C GLY A 46 30.72 24.99 -26.39
N GLY A 47 30.78 26.33 -26.45
CA GLY A 47 31.98 27.11 -26.23
C GLY A 47 33.10 26.91 -27.28
N PRO A 48 34.34 27.28 -26.94
CA PRO A 48 35.48 27.25 -27.86
C PRO A 48 35.74 25.87 -28.46
N ALA A 49 35.55 24.78 -27.70
CA ALA A 49 35.77 23.43 -28.18
C ALA A 49 34.79 23.04 -29.31
N ALA A 50 33.52 23.47 -29.21
CA ALA A 50 32.54 23.24 -30.26
C ALA A 50 32.82 24.11 -31.49
N PHE A 51 33.27 25.35 -31.30
CA PHE A 51 33.74 26.20 -32.40
C PHE A 51 34.94 25.59 -33.13
N GLU A 52 35.91 25.04 -32.41
CA GLU A 52 37.09 24.37 -32.98
C GLU A 52 36.68 23.21 -33.90
N VAL A 53 35.68 22.43 -33.49
CA VAL A 53 35.10 21.35 -34.31
C VAL A 53 34.53 21.92 -35.62
N CYS A 54 33.75 22.98 -35.56
CA CYS A 54 33.19 23.64 -36.74
C CYS A 54 34.30 24.22 -37.64
N ALA A 55 35.31 24.86 -37.06
CA ALA A 55 36.45 25.43 -37.78
C ALA A 55 37.28 24.34 -38.49
N LYS A 56 37.59 23.23 -37.82
CA LYS A 56 38.28 22.09 -38.44
C LYS A 56 37.52 21.55 -39.65
N PHE A 57 36.20 21.43 -39.54
CA PHE A 57 35.35 21.04 -40.68
C PHE A 57 35.43 22.03 -41.85
N CYS A 58 35.43 23.33 -41.56
CA CYS A 58 35.62 24.39 -42.56
C CYS A 58 36.91 24.24 -43.37
N TYR A 59 37.97 23.77 -42.72
CA TYR A 59 39.27 23.50 -43.35
C TYR A 59 39.35 22.15 -44.07
N GLY A 60 38.25 21.38 -44.12
CA GLY A 60 38.26 20.04 -44.71
C GLY A 60 38.99 19.00 -43.86
N MET A 61 39.29 19.31 -42.60
CA MET A 61 39.91 18.35 -41.68
C MET A 61 38.88 17.32 -41.23
N THR A 62 39.35 16.12 -40.90
CA THR A 62 38.49 15.09 -40.30
C THR A 62 38.14 15.47 -38.87
N VAL A 63 36.84 15.47 -38.57
CA VAL A 63 36.30 15.74 -37.24
C VAL A 63 35.75 14.45 -36.65
N THR A 64 36.18 14.11 -35.44
CA THR A 64 35.69 12.94 -34.70
C THR A 64 34.52 13.34 -33.80
N LEU A 65 33.31 12.87 -34.14
CA LEU A 65 32.11 13.03 -33.32
C LEU A 65 31.90 11.80 -32.45
N ASN A 66 31.52 12.03 -31.19
CA ASN A 66 31.19 11.01 -30.21
C ASN A 66 30.02 11.46 -29.32
N VAL A 67 29.56 10.60 -28.42
CA VAL A 67 28.42 10.85 -27.53
C VAL A 67 28.58 12.07 -26.61
N TYR A 68 29.81 12.53 -26.37
CA TYR A 68 30.10 13.64 -25.45
C TYR A 68 30.18 15.00 -26.16
N ASN A 69 30.55 15.02 -27.45
CA ASN A 69 30.76 16.27 -28.19
C ASN A 69 29.73 16.54 -29.29
N VAL A 70 28.94 15.54 -29.71
CA VAL A 70 28.05 15.65 -30.87
C VAL A 70 26.96 16.70 -30.69
N VAL A 71 26.38 16.83 -29.49
CA VAL A 71 25.33 17.82 -29.23
C VAL A 71 25.89 19.24 -29.26
N ALA A 72 27.06 19.45 -28.65
CA ALA A 72 27.75 20.74 -28.67
C ALA A 72 28.11 21.15 -30.10
N ALA A 73 28.67 20.23 -30.89
CA ALA A 73 28.96 20.45 -32.30
C ALA A 73 27.68 20.76 -33.11
N ARG A 74 26.57 20.05 -32.85
CA ARG A 74 25.29 20.29 -33.53
C ARG A 74 24.73 21.69 -33.24
N CYS A 75 24.80 22.12 -31.99
CA CYS A 75 24.32 23.45 -31.57
C CYS A 75 25.24 24.55 -32.12
N ALA A 76 26.57 24.37 -32.07
CA ALA A 76 27.51 25.33 -32.65
C ALA A 76 27.36 25.45 -34.17
N ALA A 77 27.16 24.34 -34.87
CA ALA A 77 26.91 24.34 -36.30
C ALA A 77 25.60 25.06 -36.66
N GLU A 78 24.54 24.91 -35.84
CA GLU A 78 23.31 25.70 -35.97
C GLU A 78 23.58 27.19 -35.77
N TYR A 79 24.26 27.55 -34.68
CA TYR A 79 24.60 28.92 -34.38
C TYR A 79 25.36 29.57 -35.54
N LEU A 80 26.31 28.84 -36.13
CA LEU A 80 27.12 29.29 -37.26
C LEU A 80 26.40 29.20 -38.62
N GLU A 81 25.15 28.77 -38.65
CA GLU A 81 24.32 28.64 -39.86
C GLU A 81 24.99 27.76 -40.93
N MET A 82 25.56 26.61 -40.52
CA MET A 82 26.27 25.67 -41.40
C MET A 82 25.33 24.70 -42.12
N TYR A 83 24.40 25.27 -42.89
CA TYR A 83 23.34 24.55 -43.59
C TYR A 83 23.79 23.93 -44.92
N GLU A 84 23.05 22.93 -45.39
CA GLU A 84 23.26 22.28 -46.70
C GLU A 84 23.02 23.25 -47.87
N THR A 85 22.22 24.30 -47.66
CA THR A 85 21.99 25.37 -48.65
C THR A 85 23.23 26.22 -48.93
N ILE A 86 24.20 26.23 -48.01
CA ILE A 86 25.48 26.96 -48.16
C ILE A 86 26.52 26.09 -48.86
N GLU A 87 26.68 24.85 -48.40
CA GLU A 87 27.56 23.85 -49.01
C GLU A 87 26.86 22.48 -48.98
N LYS A 88 26.83 21.76 -50.11
CA LYS A 88 26.26 20.42 -50.13
C LYS A 88 27.02 19.50 -49.16
N GLY A 89 26.28 18.85 -48.25
CA GLY A 89 26.88 18.01 -47.21
C GLY A 89 27.63 18.79 -46.13
N ASN A 90 27.16 20.01 -45.81
CA ASN A 90 27.68 20.81 -44.69
C ASN A 90 27.52 20.10 -43.33
N LEU A 91 28.11 20.68 -42.30
CA LEU A 91 28.28 20.05 -41.00
C LEU A 91 26.97 19.65 -40.32
N ILE A 92 25.92 20.49 -40.38
CA ILE A 92 24.62 20.16 -39.78
C ILE A 92 24.07 18.85 -40.36
N TYR A 93 24.02 18.74 -41.70
CA TYR A 93 23.54 17.54 -42.38
C TYR A 93 24.32 16.30 -41.96
N LYS A 94 25.66 16.38 -41.92
CA LYS A 94 26.52 15.26 -41.52
C LYS A 94 26.30 14.83 -40.06
N ILE A 95 26.15 15.80 -39.15
CA ILE A 95 25.86 15.50 -37.75
C ILE A 95 24.48 14.85 -37.62
N ASP A 96 23.47 15.36 -38.32
CA ASP A 96 22.11 14.80 -38.27
C ASP A 96 22.06 13.38 -38.83
N VAL A 97 22.81 13.09 -39.91
CA VAL A 97 22.98 11.72 -40.41
C VAL A 97 23.64 10.82 -39.36
N PHE A 98 24.71 11.27 -38.71
CA PHE A 98 25.39 10.51 -37.66
C PHE A 98 24.48 10.23 -36.44
N LEU A 99 23.75 11.24 -35.96
CA LEU A 99 22.78 11.11 -34.88
C LEU A 99 21.71 10.05 -35.21
N ASN A 100 21.11 10.11 -36.40
CA ASN A 100 20.03 9.21 -36.80
C ASN A 100 20.49 7.78 -37.14
N SER A 101 21.68 7.63 -37.72
CA SER A 101 22.21 6.34 -38.16
C SER A 101 22.93 5.58 -37.05
N SER A 102 23.53 6.28 -36.08
CA SER A 102 24.40 5.67 -35.07
C SER A 102 23.86 5.87 -33.66
N ILE A 103 23.81 7.13 -33.19
CA ILE A 103 23.48 7.45 -31.80
C ILE A 103 22.07 6.98 -31.42
N PHE A 104 21.06 7.39 -32.20
CA PHE A 104 19.66 7.02 -31.94
C PHE A 104 19.35 5.55 -32.26
N ARG A 105 20.31 4.79 -32.80
CA ARG A 105 20.21 3.33 -32.97
C ARG A 105 20.83 2.57 -31.80
N SER A 106 21.70 3.18 -31.02
CA SER A 106 22.35 2.60 -29.84
C SER A 106 21.62 2.94 -28.55
N TRP A 107 21.44 1.95 -27.67
CA TRP A 107 20.82 2.12 -26.36
C TRP A 107 21.63 3.06 -25.46
N LYS A 108 22.89 2.70 -25.22
CA LYS A 108 23.78 3.45 -24.31
C LYS A 108 24.09 4.85 -24.84
N ASP A 109 24.34 4.97 -26.13
CA ASP A 109 24.69 6.27 -26.73
C ASP A 109 23.52 7.24 -26.66
N SER A 110 22.28 6.77 -26.85
CA SER A 110 21.09 7.62 -26.70
C SER A 110 20.94 8.16 -25.27
N ILE A 111 21.27 7.36 -24.25
CA ILE A 111 21.21 7.74 -22.84
C ILE A 111 22.31 8.76 -22.51
N ILE A 112 23.55 8.50 -22.94
CA ILE A 112 24.68 9.40 -22.69
C ILE A 112 24.44 10.74 -23.39
N VAL A 113 24.03 10.72 -24.66
CA VAL A 113 23.71 11.95 -25.39
C VAL A 113 22.60 12.73 -24.71
N LEU A 114 21.53 12.08 -24.24
CA LEU A 114 20.48 12.74 -23.46
C LEU A 114 21.04 13.46 -22.23
N GLN A 115 21.97 12.86 -21.50
CA GLN A 115 22.61 13.51 -20.33
C GLN A 115 23.40 14.76 -20.72
N THR A 116 24.09 14.76 -21.85
CA THR A 116 24.89 15.92 -22.30
C THR A 116 24.04 17.13 -22.69
N THR A 117 22.78 16.91 -23.10
CA THR A 117 21.87 18.00 -23.54
C THR A 117 21.61 19.05 -22.46
N LYS A 118 21.64 18.67 -21.17
CA LYS A 118 21.33 19.59 -20.06
C LYS A 118 22.21 20.84 -20.04
N SER A 119 23.47 20.71 -20.46
CA SER A 119 24.44 21.82 -20.51
C SER A 119 24.25 22.76 -21.70
N LEU A 120 23.35 22.43 -22.63
CA LEU A 120 23.17 23.10 -23.92
C LEU A 120 21.73 23.58 -24.14
N LEU A 121 20.94 23.71 -23.06
CA LEU A 121 19.63 24.34 -23.13
C LEU A 121 19.76 25.85 -23.41
N PRO A 122 18.86 26.45 -24.22
CA PRO A 122 17.67 25.86 -24.86
C PRO A 122 17.96 25.16 -26.20
N TRP A 123 19.14 25.32 -26.79
CA TRP A 123 19.49 24.83 -28.14
C TRP A 123 19.16 23.36 -28.36
N SER A 124 19.50 22.47 -27.41
CA SER A 124 19.25 21.04 -27.56
C SER A 124 17.76 20.67 -27.64
N GLU A 125 16.87 21.51 -27.09
CA GLU A 125 15.42 21.31 -27.19
C GLU A 125 14.86 21.86 -28.50
N GLU A 126 15.26 23.08 -28.87
CA GLU A 126 14.83 23.70 -30.13
C GLU A 126 15.26 22.87 -31.35
N LEU A 127 16.45 22.29 -31.27
CA LEU A 127 16.99 21.36 -32.28
C LEU A 127 16.42 19.94 -32.19
N LYS A 128 15.48 19.68 -31.27
CA LYS A 128 14.80 18.39 -31.08
C LYS A 128 15.73 17.20 -30.74
N VAL A 129 16.99 17.46 -30.38
CA VAL A 129 17.93 16.40 -29.98
C VAL A 129 17.40 15.65 -28.76
N VAL A 130 16.86 16.40 -27.78
CA VAL A 130 16.24 15.82 -26.57
C VAL A 130 15.08 14.90 -26.92
N SER A 131 14.13 15.34 -27.76
CA SER A 131 12.96 14.53 -28.10
C SER A 131 13.34 13.28 -28.89
N HIS A 132 14.32 13.37 -29.80
CA HIS A 132 14.82 12.20 -30.54
C HIS A 132 15.50 11.18 -29.62
N CYS A 133 16.28 11.64 -28.62
CA CYS A 133 16.82 10.77 -27.58
C CYS A 133 15.72 10.06 -26.79
N LEU A 134 14.71 10.81 -26.32
CA LEU A 134 13.58 10.25 -25.56
C LEU A 134 12.81 9.21 -26.39
N ASP A 135 12.52 9.51 -27.65
CA ASP A 135 11.84 8.59 -28.57
C ASP A 135 12.68 7.34 -28.85
N SER A 136 13.99 7.49 -29.04
CA SER A 136 14.94 6.38 -29.23
C SER A 136 14.93 5.43 -28.02
N ILE A 137 15.07 6.00 -26.81
CA ILE A 137 15.09 5.24 -25.55
C ILE A 137 13.74 4.55 -25.33
N ALA A 138 12.63 5.28 -25.45
CA ALA A 138 11.30 4.73 -25.25
C ALA A 138 10.96 3.64 -26.26
N SER A 139 11.37 3.80 -27.52
CA SER A 139 11.17 2.78 -28.56
C SER A 139 11.95 1.51 -28.26
N LYS A 140 13.19 1.60 -27.75
CA LYS A 140 14.00 0.43 -27.37
C LYS A 140 13.49 -0.27 -26.12
N ALA A 141 13.12 0.49 -25.09
CA ALA A 141 12.50 -0.07 -23.88
C ALA A 141 11.17 -0.79 -24.18
N SER A 142 10.50 -0.41 -25.27
CA SER A 142 9.24 -0.98 -25.75
C SER A 142 9.38 -2.16 -26.72
N ILE A 143 10.61 -2.59 -27.04
CA ILE A 143 10.85 -3.73 -27.93
C ILE A 143 10.65 -5.04 -27.16
N ASP A 144 10.12 -6.04 -27.86
CA ASP A 144 10.01 -7.40 -27.33
C ASP A 144 11.38 -7.92 -26.88
N THR A 145 11.45 -8.48 -25.68
CA THR A 145 12.69 -8.97 -25.06
C THR A 145 13.45 -9.97 -25.93
N SER A 146 12.77 -10.72 -26.81
CA SER A 146 13.41 -11.64 -27.75
C SER A 146 14.23 -10.96 -28.85
N LYS A 147 13.98 -9.66 -29.10
CA LYS A 147 14.63 -8.86 -30.14
C LYS A 147 15.68 -7.88 -29.57
N VAL A 148 16.00 -8.02 -28.28
CA VAL A 148 17.01 -7.18 -27.62
C VAL A 148 18.40 -7.74 -27.96
N GLU A 149 19.08 -7.06 -28.89
CA GLU A 149 20.40 -7.47 -29.39
C GLU A 149 21.55 -6.59 -28.85
N TRP A 150 21.24 -5.54 -28.09
CA TRP A 150 22.22 -4.59 -27.56
C TRP A 150 22.64 -4.90 -26.12
N SER A 151 23.82 -4.41 -25.72
CA SER A 151 24.32 -4.56 -24.36
C SER A 151 23.51 -3.72 -23.35
N TYR A 152 23.20 -4.30 -22.19
CA TYR A 152 22.52 -3.64 -21.07
C TYR A 152 23.17 -3.99 -19.74
N THR A 153 22.98 -3.14 -18.72
CA THR A 153 23.46 -3.42 -17.36
C THR A 153 22.38 -4.15 -16.58
N TYR A 154 22.68 -5.33 -16.05
CA TYR A 154 21.75 -6.07 -15.19
C TYR A 154 22.47 -6.70 -14.00
N ASN A 155 22.25 -6.16 -12.80
CA ASN A 155 22.89 -6.64 -11.58
C ASN A 155 21.93 -7.51 -10.76
N TRP A 156 21.89 -8.82 -11.05
CA TRP A 156 21.02 -9.79 -10.35
C TRP A 156 21.21 -9.84 -8.81
N LYS A 157 22.35 -9.36 -8.29
CA LYS A 157 22.77 -9.55 -6.90
C LYS A 157 21.98 -8.72 -5.86
N LYS A 158 21.18 -7.73 -6.25
CA LYS A 158 20.53 -6.83 -5.27
C LYS A 158 19.08 -7.18 -4.93
N ILE A 159 18.37 -7.92 -5.79
CA ILE A 159 16.95 -8.27 -5.59
C ILE A 159 16.79 -9.67 -4.96
N ALA A 160 17.68 -10.63 -5.30
CA ALA A 160 17.63 -11.98 -4.73
C ALA A 160 17.97 -12.04 -3.23
N SER A 161 18.69 -11.04 -2.70
CA SER A 161 19.08 -11.01 -1.28
C SER A 161 17.92 -10.70 -0.32
N GLU A 162 16.77 -10.21 -0.80
CA GLU A 162 15.59 -9.96 0.06
C GLU A 162 14.66 -11.17 0.16
N ASN A 163 14.76 -12.12 -0.78
CA ASN A 163 13.95 -13.35 -0.80
C ASN A 163 14.79 -14.59 -0.47
N GLY A 164 15.44 -14.62 0.71
CA GLY A 164 15.75 -15.81 1.53
C GLY A 164 16.30 -17.12 0.93
N ASN A 165 16.55 -17.23 -0.36
CA ASN A 165 16.89 -18.47 -1.05
C ASN A 165 18.24 -18.28 -1.73
N SER A 166 19.29 -18.50 -0.96
CA SER A 166 20.62 -18.81 -1.48
C SER A 166 20.53 -20.12 -2.26
N LEU A 167 20.27 -20.05 -3.57
CA LEU A 167 20.61 -21.14 -4.46
C LEU A 167 22.04 -20.93 -4.94
N GLN A 168 22.88 -21.88 -4.58
CA GLN A 168 24.26 -22.03 -5.03
C GLN A 168 24.22 -22.46 -6.50
N TRP A 169 24.68 -21.60 -7.42
CA TRP A 169 24.69 -21.93 -8.85
C TRP A 169 25.98 -22.65 -9.21
N ASN A 170 25.85 -23.94 -9.56
CA ASN A 170 26.81 -24.62 -10.42
C ASN A 170 26.43 -24.40 -11.89
N ASP A 171 27.48 -24.32 -12.69
CA ASP A 171 27.59 -24.07 -14.12
C ASP A 171 26.59 -24.84 -15.03
N ALA A 172 25.86 -24.13 -15.91
CA ALA A 172 25.42 -24.59 -17.24
C ALA A 172 24.62 -23.50 -17.98
N ARG A 173 25.22 -22.98 -19.05
CA ARG A 173 24.70 -22.04 -20.04
C ARG A 173 23.30 -22.43 -20.58
N LYS A 174 22.23 -21.82 -20.06
CA LYS A 174 21.01 -21.57 -20.84
C LYS A 174 21.08 -20.15 -21.39
N PRO A 175 20.63 -19.86 -22.62
CA PRO A 175 20.47 -18.48 -23.06
C PRO A 175 19.50 -17.81 -22.11
N GLN A 176 20.02 -16.95 -21.24
CA GLN A 176 19.24 -16.24 -20.26
C GLN A 176 18.31 -15.30 -21.05
N MET A 177 17.02 -15.64 -21.08
CA MET A 177 16.01 -14.78 -21.70
C MET A 177 16.15 -13.38 -21.12
N VAL A 178 16.19 -12.38 -21.99
CA VAL A 178 16.35 -10.99 -21.57
C VAL A 178 15.19 -10.64 -20.63
N PRO A 179 15.47 -10.17 -19.39
CA PRO A 179 14.43 -9.79 -18.44
C PRO A 179 13.54 -8.66 -19.00
N LYS A 180 12.27 -8.59 -18.60
CA LYS A 180 11.36 -7.52 -19.07
C LYS A 180 11.79 -6.12 -18.60
N ASP A 181 12.50 -6.07 -17.48
CA ASP A 181 13.04 -4.91 -16.78
C ASP A 181 14.52 -4.62 -17.12
N TRP A 182 15.06 -5.22 -18.19
CA TRP A 182 16.49 -5.13 -18.56
C TRP A 182 17.05 -3.69 -18.64
N TRP A 183 16.19 -2.72 -18.94
CA TRP A 183 16.55 -1.30 -19.13
C TRP A 183 16.57 -0.49 -17.83
N VAL A 184 16.02 -1.02 -16.73
CA VAL A 184 15.75 -0.25 -15.50
C VAL A 184 17.03 0.30 -14.88
N GLU A 185 18.06 -0.53 -14.76
CA GLU A 185 19.33 -0.17 -14.10
C GLU A 185 20.05 0.97 -14.83
N ASP A 186 20.13 0.91 -16.17
CA ASP A 186 20.77 1.94 -16.98
C ASP A 186 20.06 3.30 -16.85
N LEU A 187 18.73 3.29 -16.73
CA LEU A 187 17.96 4.52 -16.54
C LEU A 187 18.03 5.07 -15.11
N CYS A 188 18.37 4.24 -14.12
CA CYS A 188 18.48 4.70 -12.73
C CYS A 188 19.60 5.73 -12.51
N GLU A 189 20.60 5.75 -13.40
CA GLU A 189 21.70 6.71 -13.37
C GLU A 189 21.30 8.11 -13.86
N LEU A 190 20.12 8.26 -14.49
CA LEU A 190 19.61 9.55 -14.93
C LEU A 190 19.23 10.48 -13.76
N PRO A 191 19.53 11.78 -13.86
CA PRO A 191 18.94 12.81 -13.00
C PRO A 191 17.41 12.80 -13.08
N ILE A 192 16.74 13.20 -12.00
CA ILE A 192 15.27 13.11 -11.88
C ILE A 192 14.52 13.81 -13.02
N ASP A 193 14.99 14.97 -13.48
CA ASP A 193 14.36 15.72 -14.59
C ASP A 193 14.32 14.90 -15.89
N LEU A 194 15.44 14.25 -16.23
CA LEU A 194 15.57 13.43 -17.43
C LEU A 194 14.85 12.09 -17.25
N TYR A 195 14.98 11.47 -16.07
CA TYR A 195 14.28 10.23 -15.74
C TYR A 195 12.76 10.40 -15.85
N LYS A 196 12.20 11.50 -15.31
CA LYS A 196 10.78 11.85 -15.45
C LYS A 196 10.35 11.89 -16.91
N ARG A 197 11.12 12.56 -17.76
CA ARG A 197 10.81 12.67 -19.20
C ARG A 197 10.88 11.31 -19.89
N VAL A 198 11.91 10.51 -19.60
CA VAL A 198 12.07 9.17 -20.18
C VAL A 198 10.90 8.25 -19.80
N ILE A 199 10.57 8.14 -18.50
CA ILE A 199 9.48 7.28 -18.04
C ILE A 199 8.13 7.79 -18.59
N ALA A 200 7.90 9.10 -18.64
CA ALA A 200 6.72 9.67 -19.27
C ALA A 200 6.63 9.28 -20.75
N THR A 201 7.71 9.39 -21.51
CA THR A 201 7.72 8.97 -22.93
C THR A 201 7.49 7.46 -23.07
N ILE A 202 8.09 6.62 -22.22
CA ILE A 202 7.83 5.16 -22.20
C ILE A 202 6.34 4.87 -21.95
N LYS A 203 5.73 5.54 -20.95
CA LYS A 203 4.29 5.43 -20.66
C LYS A 203 3.44 5.81 -21.88
N THR A 204 3.78 6.91 -22.56
CA THR A 204 3.01 7.35 -23.75
C THR A 204 3.11 6.40 -24.95
N LYS A 205 4.16 5.58 -25.05
CA LYS A 205 4.25 4.53 -26.09
C LYS A 205 3.30 3.34 -25.80
N GLY A 206 2.89 3.15 -24.55
CA GLY A 206 1.85 2.18 -24.15
C GLY A 206 2.21 0.69 -24.34
N ARG A 207 3.49 0.36 -24.59
CA ARG A 207 3.94 -1.02 -24.86
C ARG A 207 4.62 -1.70 -23.68
N VAL A 208 5.06 -0.93 -22.71
CA VAL A 208 5.65 -1.44 -21.47
C VAL A 208 4.52 -1.57 -20.46
N SER A 209 4.39 -2.76 -19.87
CA SER A 209 3.36 -3.04 -18.89
C SER A 209 3.60 -2.25 -17.60
N GLY A 210 2.52 -1.86 -16.93
CA GLY A 210 2.62 -0.99 -15.76
C GLY A 210 3.44 -1.60 -14.62
N ASP A 211 3.53 -2.94 -14.52
CA ASP A 211 4.26 -3.65 -13.47
C ASP A 211 5.77 -3.40 -13.60
N VAL A 212 6.27 -3.46 -14.84
CA VAL A 212 7.67 -3.14 -15.14
C VAL A 212 7.96 -1.66 -14.86
N ILE A 213 7.01 -0.77 -15.14
CA ILE A 213 7.14 0.66 -14.81
C ILE A 213 7.15 0.86 -13.29
N GLY A 214 6.29 0.16 -12.55
CA GLY A 214 6.25 0.16 -11.10
C GLY A 214 7.57 -0.28 -10.49
N GLU A 215 8.14 -1.38 -10.98
CA GLU A 215 9.45 -1.87 -10.55
C GLU A 215 10.59 -0.91 -10.93
N ALA A 216 10.51 -0.26 -12.10
CA ALA A 216 11.48 0.76 -12.49
C ALA A 216 11.51 1.93 -11.52
N LEU A 217 10.33 2.40 -11.08
CA LEU A 217 10.19 3.48 -10.11
C LEU A 217 10.66 3.05 -8.71
N ASN A 218 10.37 1.80 -8.32
CA ASN A 218 10.87 1.21 -7.07
C ASN A 218 12.40 1.14 -7.07
N ALA A 219 13.02 0.61 -8.14
CA ALA A 219 14.47 0.56 -8.28
C ALA A 219 15.11 1.96 -8.24
N TYR A 220 14.50 2.94 -8.92
CA TYR A 220 14.98 4.32 -8.92
C TYR A 220 14.94 4.94 -7.51
N THR A 221 13.80 4.82 -6.83
CA THR A 221 13.63 5.35 -5.46
C THR A 221 14.57 4.66 -4.47
N LEU A 222 14.73 3.33 -4.55
CA LEU A 222 15.67 2.57 -3.73
C LEU A 222 17.11 3.06 -3.86
N ARG A 223 17.53 3.43 -5.07
CA ARG A 223 18.88 3.94 -5.34
C ARG A 223 19.05 5.40 -4.93
N ARG A 224 18.01 6.24 -5.05
CA ARG A 224 18.13 7.69 -4.86
C ARG A 224 17.74 8.18 -3.48
N LEU A 225 16.89 7.46 -2.72
CA LEU A 225 16.43 7.89 -1.40
C LEU A 225 17.26 7.26 -0.25
N PRO A 226 17.85 8.06 0.66
CA PRO A 226 18.69 7.58 1.76
C PRO A 226 17.96 6.65 2.76
N GLY A 227 16.64 6.81 2.92
CA GLY A 227 15.82 5.96 3.80
C GLY A 227 15.36 4.64 3.16
N PHE A 228 15.62 4.46 1.86
CA PHE A 228 15.27 3.24 1.12
C PHE A 228 16.44 2.29 0.93
N SER A 229 17.67 2.79 1.08
CA SER A 229 18.92 2.02 1.01
C SER A 229 19.58 1.96 2.40
N LYS A 230 20.21 0.83 2.74
CA LYS A 230 20.96 0.70 4.00
C LYS A 230 22.22 1.56 3.93
N GLY A 231 22.18 2.77 4.49
CA GLY A 231 23.34 3.63 4.68
C GLY A 231 23.01 5.11 4.51
N VAL A 232 22.98 5.87 5.62
CA VAL A 232 22.72 7.31 5.62
C VAL A 232 24.06 8.04 5.79
N ASN A 233 24.49 8.78 4.76
CA ASN A 233 25.46 9.86 4.93
C ASN A 233 24.69 11.18 5.06
N GLN A 234 24.97 11.91 6.12
CA GLN A 234 24.26 13.11 6.54
C GLN A 234 24.67 14.32 5.70
N ASN A 235 23.79 14.73 4.77
CA ASN A 235 23.43 16.10 4.42
C ASN A 235 22.17 16.02 3.54
N ILE A 236 20.99 15.87 4.18
CA ILE A 236 19.74 15.57 3.46
C ILE A 236 19.17 16.87 2.88
N ASP A 237 19.24 17.02 1.56
CA ASP A 237 18.53 18.08 0.83
C ASP A 237 17.03 17.74 0.75
N PHE A 238 16.28 18.17 1.78
CA PHE A 238 14.84 17.91 1.89
C PHE A 238 14.06 18.39 0.67
N VAL A 239 14.43 19.53 0.08
CA VAL A 239 13.72 20.10 -1.09
C VAL A 239 13.89 19.19 -2.31
N LYS A 240 15.12 18.74 -2.56
CA LYS A 240 15.41 17.82 -3.67
C LYS A 240 14.72 16.47 -3.49
N TYR A 241 14.74 15.90 -2.29
CA TYR A 241 14.11 14.60 -2.03
C TYR A 241 12.59 14.69 -2.06
N ARG A 242 12.01 15.80 -1.59
CA ARG A 242 10.58 16.08 -1.71
C ARG A 242 10.16 16.12 -3.17
N SER A 243 10.85 16.90 -4.01
CA SER A 243 10.58 16.97 -5.45
C SER A 243 10.73 15.61 -6.15
N LEU A 244 11.69 14.79 -5.71
CA LEU A 244 11.85 13.42 -6.19
C LEU A 244 10.62 12.57 -5.84
N VAL A 245 10.16 12.56 -4.59
CA VAL A 245 8.99 11.78 -4.17
C VAL A 245 7.74 12.22 -4.92
N GLU A 246 7.48 13.53 -5.00
CA GLU A 246 6.35 14.09 -5.75
C GLU A 246 6.38 13.67 -7.24
N THR A 247 7.57 13.70 -7.85
CA THR A 247 7.76 13.23 -9.23
C THR A 247 7.48 11.74 -9.38
N ILE A 248 7.93 10.91 -8.45
CA ILE A 248 7.69 9.46 -8.49
C ILE A 248 6.20 9.16 -8.32
N VAL A 249 5.51 9.83 -7.38
CA VAL A 249 4.06 9.70 -7.19
C VAL A 249 3.32 10.03 -8.48
N TRP A 250 3.70 11.12 -9.17
CA TRP A 250 3.14 11.49 -10.47
C TRP A 250 3.39 10.45 -11.58
N LEU A 251 4.54 9.77 -11.54
CA LEU A 251 4.90 8.74 -12.52
C LEU A 251 4.22 7.39 -12.29
N LEU A 252 3.66 7.12 -11.11
CA LEU A 252 3.05 5.83 -10.79
C LEU A 252 1.99 5.41 -11.84
N PRO A 253 1.98 4.14 -12.29
CA PRO A 253 0.89 3.59 -13.09
C PRO A 253 -0.48 3.78 -12.41
N THR A 254 -1.51 4.10 -13.17
CA THR A 254 -2.88 4.30 -12.64
C THR A 254 -3.64 2.99 -12.41
N GLU A 255 -3.14 1.90 -12.98
CA GLU A 255 -3.71 0.56 -12.87
C GLU A 255 -3.58 0.01 -11.45
N LYS A 256 -4.66 -0.59 -10.93
CA LYS A 256 -4.69 -1.19 -9.58
C LYS A 256 -3.92 -2.51 -9.56
N GLY A 257 -3.21 -2.79 -8.47
CA GLY A 257 -2.49 -4.05 -8.24
C GLY A 257 -1.21 -4.21 -9.05
N VAL A 258 -0.79 -3.15 -9.74
CA VAL A 258 0.38 -3.17 -10.62
C VAL A 258 1.66 -2.78 -9.89
N VAL A 259 1.53 -1.96 -8.85
CA VAL A 259 2.63 -1.49 -8.01
C VAL A 259 2.46 -2.13 -6.64
N SER A 260 3.50 -2.73 -6.08
CA SER A 260 3.39 -3.42 -4.80
C SER A 260 2.93 -2.50 -3.66
N CYS A 261 2.02 -3.00 -2.82
CA CYS A 261 1.52 -2.27 -1.65
C CYS A 261 2.66 -1.88 -0.68
N SER A 262 3.65 -2.75 -0.50
CA SER A 262 4.85 -2.48 0.31
C SER A 262 5.64 -1.27 -0.22
N PHE A 263 5.80 -1.13 -1.55
CA PHE A 263 6.47 0.04 -2.13
C PHE A 263 5.65 1.31 -1.94
N LEU A 264 4.33 1.26 -2.15
CA LEU A 264 3.45 2.41 -1.92
C LEU A 264 3.47 2.88 -0.46
N LEU A 265 3.43 1.94 0.50
CA LEU A 265 3.55 2.24 1.93
C LEU A 265 4.89 2.91 2.26
N ARG A 266 6.00 2.40 1.72
CA ARG A 266 7.32 3.04 1.89
C ARG A 266 7.36 4.44 1.29
N LEU A 267 6.73 4.64 0.13
CA LEU A 267 6.65 5.94 -0.54
C LEU A 267 5.80 6.93 0.27
N LEU A 268 4.67 6.48 0.84
CA LEU A 268 3.85 7.31 1.73
C LEU A 268 4.62 7.71 2.97
N ARG A 269 5.34 6.79 3.62
CA ARG A 269 6.22 7.13 4.77
C ARG A 269 7.24 8.21 4.40
N ALA A 270 7.84 8.11 3.22
CA ALA A 270 8.78 9.12 2.74
C ALA A 270 8.10 10.46 2.45
N ALA A 271 6.90 10.44 1.87
CA ALA A 271 6.11 11.63 1.62
C ALA A 271 5.73 12.36 2.92
N ILE A 272 5.40 11.62 3.98
CA ILE A 272 5.14 12.18 5.32
C ILE A 272 6.41 12.79 5.91
N PHE A 273 7.52 12.04 5.87
CA PHE A 273 8.80 12.47 6.43
C PHE A 273 9.37 13.73 5.73
N LEU A 274 9.12 13.87 4.43
CA LEU A 274 9.58 15.00 3.62
C LEU A 274 8.55 16.13 3.52
N ASP A 275 7.44 16.03 4.25
CA ASP A 275 6.33 16.99 4.25
C ASP A 275 5.79 17.32 2.84
N CYS A 276 5.62 16.30 2.00
CA CYS A 276 5.01 16.42 0.67
C CYS A 276 3.56 16.92 0.77
N GLY A 277 3.07 17.49 -0.33
CA GLY A 277 1.71 18.01 -0.43
C GLY A 277 0.62 17.02 -0.02
N GLU A 278 -0.47 17.55 0.54
CA GLU A 278 -1.60 16.75 1.02
C GLU A 278 -2.26 15.96 -0.12
N THR A 279 -2.28 16.53 -1.33
CA THR A 279 -2.79 15.89 -2.55
C THR A 279 -2.08 14.58 -2.88
N GLU A 280 -0.75 14.57 -2.83
CA GLU A 280 0.10 13.42 -3.13
C GLU A 280 -0.06 12.36 -2.04
N ARG A 281 -0.12 12.77 -0.78
CA ARG A 281 -0.33 11.88 0.37
C ARG A 281 -1.69 11.20 0.31
N ASN A 282 -2.75 11.97 0.02
CA ASN A 282 -4.11 11.45 -0.10
C ASN A 282 -4.27 10.48 -1.27
N GLU A 283 -3.65 10.78 -2.43
CA GLU A 283 -3.66 9.86 -3.56
C GLU A 283 -2.91 8.55 -3.25
N LEU A 284 -1.78 8.62 -2.55
CA LEU A 284 -1.08 7.42 -2.07
C LEU A 284 -1.93 6.62 -1.09
N MET A 285 -2.55 7.27 -0.10
CA MET A 285 -3.43 6.60 0.87
C MET A 285 -4.57 5.86 0.16
N ARG A 286 -5.23 6.51 -0.81
CA ARG A 286 -6.29 5.90 -1.62
C ARG A 286 -5.82 4.65 -2.35
N ARG A 287 -4.64 4.69 -2.98
CA ARG A 287 -4.08 3.54 -3.72
C ARG A 287 -3.67 2.41 -2.81
N ILE A 288 -3.08 2.72 -1.65
CA ILE A 288 -2.71 1.72 -0.63
C ILE A 288 -3.97 1.06 -0.09
N ALA A 289 -4.99 1.83 0.27
CA ALA A 289 -6.27 1.32 0.76
C ALA A 289 -6.86 0.29 -0.22
N GLN A 290 -6.88 0.59 -1.52
CA GLN A 290 -7.39 -0.33 -2.55
C GLN A 290 -6.61 -1.65 -2.68
N GLN A 291 -5.37 -1.70 -2.20
CA GLN A 291 -4.47 -2.88 -2.27
C GLN A 291 -4.06 -3.37 -0.88
N LEU A 292 -4.76 -2.92 0.16
CA LEU A 292 -4.50 -3.31 1.55
C LEU A 292 -4.58 -4.83 1.78
N PRO A 293 -5.44 -5.62 1.07
CA PRO A 293 -5.43 -7.08 1.20
C PRO A 293 -4.09 -7.75 0.85
N GLU A 294 -3.24 -7.10 0.06
CA GLU A 294 -1.93 -7.61 -0.36
C GLU A 294 -0.78 -7.21 0.57
N ALA A 295 -1.05 -6.33 1.54
CA ALA A 295 -0.04 -5.83 2.46
C ALA A 295 0.40 -6.90 3.47
N LYS A 296 1.68 -6.86 3.85
CA LYS A 296 2.22 -7.71 4.91
C LYS A 296 2.21 -6.96 6.24
N MET A 297 2.14 -7.66 7.36
CA MET A 297 2.14 -7.05 8.69
C MET A 297 3.33 -6.09 8.90
N ASN A 298 4.54 -6.49 8.46
CA ASN A 298 5.74 -5.64 8.54
C ASN A 298 5.61 -4.31 7.76
N ASP A 299 4.77 -4.26 6.73
CA ASP A 299 4.53 -3.06 5.93
C ASP A 299 3.65 -2.04 6.67
N LEU A 300 2.91 -2.46 7.71
CA LEU A 300 2.09 -1.60 8.56
C LEU A 300 2.81 -1.13 9.83
N LEU A 301 3.99 -1.68 10.12
CA LEU A 301 4.83 -1.24 11.24
C LEU A 301 5.52 0.09 10.90
N ILE A 302 4.73 1.17 10.92
CA ILE A 302 5.16 2.55 10.66
C ILE A 302 5.57 3.16 12.00
N ARG A 303 6.80 3.65 12.13
CA ARG A 303 7.24 4.30 13.37
C ARG A 303 6.50 5.61 13.57
N ALA A 304 6.12 5.87 14.81
CA ALA A 304 5.52 7.15 15.20
C ALA A 304 6.50 8.32 14.96
N PRO A 305 5.99 9.54 14.71
CA PRO A 305 6.80 10.75 14.65
C PRO A 305 7.65 10.97 15.92
N PRO A 306 8.82 11.63 15.80
CA PRO A 306 9.64 11.93 16.97
C PRO A 306 8.86 12.82 17.95
N GLY A 307 8.72 12.36 19.19
CA GLY A 307 7.99 13.04 20.25
C GLY A 307 6.71 12.33 20.72
N GLU A 308 6.25 11.31 19.98
CA GLU A 308 5.16 10.45 20.46
C GLU A 308 5.65 9.38 21.42
N ALA A 309 4.81 9.03 22.40
CA ALA A 309 5.11 7.98 23.38
C ALA A 309 4.98 6.57 22.78
N THR A 310 4.12 6.39 21.77
CA THR A 310 3.91 5.12 21.08
C THR A 310 5.01 4.84 20.08
N VAL A 311 5.38 3.57 19.91
CA VAL A 311 6.41 3.13 18.96
C VAL A 311 5.90 3.25 17.52
N TYR A 312 4.61 3.02 17.30
CA TYR A 312 3.99 2.94 15.97
C TYR A 312 2.92 4.01 15.77
N ASP A 313 2.81 4.50 14.53
CA ASP A 313 1.77 5.42 14.08
C ASP A 313 0.48 4.64 13.80
N VAL A 314 -0.35 4.50 14.84
CA VAL A 314 -1.63 3.78 14.75
C VAL A 314 -2.68 4.59 13.99
N ASP A 315 -2.61 5.92 14.03
CA ASP A 315 -3.60 6.79 13.41
C ASP A 315 -3.48 6.75 11.87
N MET A 316 -2.26 6.61 11.36
CA MET A 316 -2.03 6.38 9.93
C MET A 316 -2.63 5.06 9.45
N VAL A 317 -2.49 3.97 10.22
CA VAL A 317 -3.10 2.68 9.88
C VAL A 317 -4.63 2.75 9.98
N GLN A 318 -5.15 3.43 11.00
CA GLN A 318 -6.58 3.72 11.15
C GLN A 318 -7.14 4.38 9.90
N ASN A 319 -6.52 5.48 9.44
CA ASN A 319 -6.94 6.20 8.24
C ASN A 319 -6.91 5.32 6.97
N LEU A 320 -5.89 4.46 6.82
CA LEU A 320 -5.81 3.52 5.69
C LEU A 320 -6.96 2.50 5.69
N VAL A 321 -7.34 2.00 6.86
CA VAL A 321 -8.44 1.05 7.02
C VAL A 321 -9.79 1.73 6.77
N GLU A 322 -10.00 2.94 7.30
CA GLU A 322 -11.20 3.74 7.04
C GLU A 322 -11.38 4.05 5.55
N GLU A 323 -10.29 4.42 4.87
CA GLU A 323 -10.29 4.64 3.42
C GLU A 323 -10.63 3.35 2.66
N PHE A 324 -10.13 2.19 3.11
CA PHE A 324 -10.46 0.88 2.53
C PHE A 324 -11.94 0.52 2.72
N VAL A 325 -12.50 0.75 3.91
CA VAL A 325 -13.92 0.52 4.21
C VAL A 325 -14.80 1.40 3.31
N THR A 326 -14.43 2.67 3.16
CA THR A 326 -15.15 3.64 2.31
C THR A 326 -15.15 3.20 0.85
N HIS A 327 -14.04 2.66 0.35
CA HIS A 327 -13.94 2.16 -1.03
C HIS A 327 -14.66 0.83 -1.26
N SER A 328 -14.60 -0.08 -0.28
CA SER A 328 -15.24 -1.40 -0.37
C SER A 328 -16.76 -1.31 -0.40
N SER A 329 -17.34 -0.30 0.26
CA SER A 329 -18.80 -0.07 0.28
C SER A 329 -19.35 0.57 -1.00
N ARG A 330 -18.48 1.12 -1.88
CA ARG A 330 -18.90 1.76 -3.14
C ARG A 330 -18.88 0.81 -4.34
N THR A 331 -18.36 -0.40 -4.17
CA THR A 331 -18.18 -1.38 -5.25
C THR A 331 -19.29 -2.42 -5.17
N GLU A 332 -20.53 -2.03 -5.50
CA GLU A 332 -21.61 -2.97 -5.80
C GLU A 332 -21.27 -3.75 -7.09
N PRO A 333 -21.71 -5.01 -7.24
CA PRO A 333 -21.29 -5.88 -8.33
C PRO A 333 -21.95 -5.42 -9.64
N VAL A 334 -21.20 -4.74 -10.49
CA VAL A 334 -21.52 -4.72 -11.92
C VAL A 334 -20.81 -5.92 -12.53
N ASP A 335 -21.60 -6.93 -12.89
CA ASP A 335 -21.21 -8.05 -13.72
C ASP A 335 -20.44 -7.52 -14.94
N ASN A 336 -19.12 -7.62 -14.91
CA ASN A 336 -18.30 -7.42 -16.08
C ASN A 336 -17.12 -8.39 -16.04
N GLU A 337 -17.46 -9.68 -16.04
CA GLU A 337 -16.56 -10.77 -16.41
C GLU A 337 -16.26 -10.73 -17.91
N PHE A 338 -15.62 -9.66 -18.41
CA PHE A 338 -15.01 -9.70 -19.74
C PHE A 338 -13.92 -8.65 -19.88
N LEU A 339 -12.74 -8.90 -19.32
CA LEU A 339 -11.43 -8.64 -19.96
C LEU A 339 -10.28 -9.00 -19.00
N GLY A 340 -9.38 -9.85 -19.51
CA GLY A 340 -8.28 -10.44 -18.77
C GLY A 340 -7.34 -9.41 -18.15
N SER A 341 -7.25 -9.43 -16.82
CA SER A 341 -6.14 -8.85 -16.08
C SER A 341 -5.67 -9.86 -15.04
N ARG A 342 -4.36 -10.09 -14.99
CA ARG A 342 -3.69 -11.31 -14.51
C ARG A 342 -3.36 -11.28 -13.00
N SER A 343 -4.27 -10.77 -12.17
CA SER A 343 -4.17 -10.89 -10.71
C SER A 343 -5.39 -11.63 -10.14
N PRO A 344 -5.23 -12.41 -9.06
CA PRO A 344 -6.36 -13.05 -8.40
C PRO A 344 -7.21 -11.94 -7.76
N LYS A 345 -8.23 -11.48 -8.47
CA LYS A 345 -9.19 -10.51 -7.94
C LYS A 345 -9.98 -11.23 -6.84
N PHE A 346 -9.61 -10.97 -5.60
CA PHE A 346 -10.41 -11.41 -4.44
C PHE A 346 -11.77 -10.72 -4.52
N GLY A 347 -12.86 -11.49 -4.33
CA GLY A 347 -14.18 -10.89 -4.16
C GLY A 347 -14.19 -9.86 -3.01
N PRO A 348 -15.13 -8.91 -2.98
CA PRO A 348 -15.20 -7.87 -1.95
C PRO A 348 -15.12 -8.45 -0.53
N ASP A 349 -15.78 -9.58 -0.29
CA ASP A 349 -15.79 -10.24 1.01
C ASP A 349 -14.48 -10.97 1.33
N ALA A 350 -13.81 -11.58 0.33
CA ALA A 350 -12.50 -12.19 0.53
C ALA A 350 -11.43 -11.12 0.87
N SER A 351 -11.51 -9.94 0.24
CA SER A 351 -10.64 -8.80 0.55
C SER A 351 -10.85 -8.31 2.00
N LYS A 352 -12.09 -8.18 2.45
CA LYS A 352 -12.42 -7.82 3.84
C LYS A 352 -11.88 -8.84 4.84
N VAL A 353 -11.97 -10.14 4.56
CA VAL A 353 -11.42 -11.20 5.42
C VAL A 353 -9.90 -11.07 5.55
N LEU A 354 -9.20 -10.83 4.43
CA LEU A 354 -7.74 -10.64 4.43
C LEU A 354 -7.31 -9.42 5.25
N VAL A 355 -8.00 -8.29 5.07
CA VAL A 355 -7.75 -7.06 5.84
C VAL A 355 -8.04 -7.28 7.32
N ALA A 356 -9.15 -7.94 7.68
CA ALA A 356 -9.44 -8.25 9.07
C ALA A 356 -8.32 -9.08 9.73
N LYS A 357 -7.83 -10.11 9.02
CA LYS A 357 -6.71 -10.94 9.50
C LYS A 357 -5.41 -10.16 9.63
N LEU A 358 -5.13 -9.25 8.67
CA LEU A 358 -3.97 -8.38 8.70
C LEU A 358 -3.98 -7.45 9.92
N ILE A 359 -5.13 -6.83 10.18
CA ILE A 359 -5.32 -5.94 11.34
C ILE A 359 -5.29 -6.72 12.65
N ASP A 360 -5.82 -7.94 12.72
CA ASP A 360 -5.68 -8.79 13.91
C ASP A 360 -4.20 -9.10 14.23
N CYS A 361 -3.40 -9.33 13.19
CA CYS A 361 -1.96 -9.52 13.36
C CYS A 361 -1.26 -8.22 13.79
N TYR A 362 -1.65 -7.08 13.20
CA TYR A 362 -1.12 -5.77 13.55
C TYR A 362 -1.46 -5.37 14.99
N LEU A 363 -2.73 -5.50 15.40
CA LEU A 363 -3.20 -5.25 16.78
C LEU A 363 -2.42 -6.08 17.79
N ALA A 364 -2.16 -7.36 17.49
CA ALA A 364 -1.36 -8.22 18.37
C ALA A 364 0.11 -7.78 18.49
N GLU A 365 0.67 -7.16 17.46
CA GLU A 365 2.04 -6.65 17.49
C GLU A 365 2.12 -5.32 18.24
N ILE A 366 1.23 -4.37 17.95
CA ILE A 366 1.23 -3.06 18.64
C ILE A 366 0.79 -3.15 20.10
N ALA A 367 0.00 -4.17 20.47
CA ALA A 367 -0.39 -4.43 21.86
C ALA A 367 0.82 -4.69 22.79
N ARG A 368 1.99 -5.01 22.24
CA ARG A 368 3.24 -5.15 22.99
C ARG A 368 3.80 -3.84 23.49
N ASP A 369 3.35 -2.71 22.93
CA ASP A 369 3.76 -1.38 23.35
C ASP A 369 3.00 -0.96 24.63
N PRO A 370 3.67 -0.76 25.77
CA PRO A 370 3.03 -0.32 27.02
C PRO A 370 2.40 1.07 26.93
N ASN A 371 2.82 1.90 25.95
CA ASN A 371 2.28 3.25 25.75
C ASN A 371 1.05 3.26 24.82
N LEU A 372 0.60 2.11 24.30
CA LEU A 372 -0.56 2.03 23.44
C LEU A 372 -1.86 2.35 24.20
N HIS A 373 -2.48 3.48 23.87
CA HIS A 373 -3.78 3.85 24.39
C HIS A 373 -4.89 2.89 23.93
N LEU A 374 -5.75 2.50 24.88
CA LEU A 374 -6.87 1.60 24.65
C LEU A 374 -7.82 2.12 23.55
N SER A 375 -8.05 3.43 23.49
CA SER A 375 -8.91 4.04 22.47
C SER A 375 -8.42 3.73 21.06
N LYS A 376 -7.12 3.86 20.80
CA LYS A 376 -6.54 3.56 19.47
C LYS A 376 -6.71 2.08 19.11
N PHE A 377 -6.49 1.17 20.07
CA PHE A 377 -6.72 -0.27 19.86
C PHE A 377 -8.19 -0.58 19.53
N VAL A 378 -9.11 -0.04 20.34
CA VAL A 378 -10.55 -0.32 20.22
C VAL A 378 -11.12 0.29 18.95
N ASN A 379 -10.80 1.54 18.62
CA ASN A 379 -11.29 2.21 17.42
C ASN A 379 -10.88 1.43 16.15
N LEU A 380 -9.64 0.95 16.08
CA LEU A 380 -9.16 0.14 14.97
C LEU A 380 -9.89 -1.21 14.87
N GLY A 381 -10.12 -1.87 16.01
CA GLY A 381 -10.93 -3.09 16.05
C GLY A 381 -12.39 -2.88 15.63
N GLU A 382 -13.03 -1.79 16.06
CA GLU A 382 -14.41 -1.44 15.74
C GLU A 382 -14.60 -1.14 14.26
N THR A 383 -13.61 -0.49 13.63
CA THR A 383 -13.64 -0.13 12.19
C THR A 383 -13.83 -1.35 11.28
N ILE A 384 -13.31 -2.50 11.69
CA ILE A 384 -13.39 -3.76 10.95
C ILE A 384 -14.30 -4.80 11.64
N ALA A 385 -15.16 -4.38 12.57
CA ALA A 385 -16.06 -5.28 13.28
C ALA A 385 -17.17 -5.84 12.36
N SER A 386 -17.57 -5.10 11.34
CA SER A 386 -18.58 -5.51 10.36
C SER A 386 -18.06 -6.55 9.36
N PHE A 387 -16.76 -6.80 9.30
CA PHE A 387 -16.18 -7.73 8.34
C PHE A 387 -16.48 -9.17 8.76
N SER A 388 -17.01 -9.99 7.85
CA SER A 388 -17.27 -11.40 8.14
C SER A 388 -15.95 -12.13 8.37
N ARG A 389 -15.69 -12.54 9.62
CA ARG A 389 -14.51 -13.34 9.98
C ARG A 389 -14.89 -14.79 10.24
N PRO A 390 -14.12 -15.77 9.70
CA PRO A 390 -14.33 -17.18 9.98
C PRO A 390 -13.88 -17.58 11.40
N SER A 391 -12.86 -16.92 11.95
CA SER A 391 -12.35 -17.15 13.31
C SER A 391 -11.95 -15.82 13.95
N HIS A 392 -12.09 -15.74 15.27
CA HIS A 392 -11.67 -14.61 16.10
C HIS A 392 -10.39 -14.90 16.91
N ASP A 393 -9.66 -15.98 16.62
CA ASP A 393 -8.46 -16.37 17.36
C ASP A 393 -7.36 -15.31 17.30
N GLY A 394 -7.18 -14.69 16.13
CA GLY A 394 -6.21 -13.60 15.94
C GLY A 394 -6.54 -12.39 16.80
N LEU A 395 -7.82 -12.00 16.82
CA LEU A 395 -8.32 -10.91 17.65
C LEU A 395 -8.23 -11.24 19.15
N TYR A 396 -8.57 -12.46 19.56
CA TYR A 396 -8.39 -12.91 20.93
C TYR A 396 -6.92 -12.82 21.36
N ARG A 397 -5.98 -13.28 20.51
CA ARG A 397 -4.55 -13.15 20.77
C ARG A 397 -4.12 -11.69 20.94
N ALA A 398 -4.68 -10.77 20.14
CA ALA A 398 -4.39 -9.35 20.26
C ALA A 398 -4.91 -8.76 21.59
N ILE A 399 -6.14 -9.09 21.96
CA ILE A 399 -6.76 -8.67 23.22
C ILE A 399 -5.96 -9.25 24.40
N ASP A 400 -5.63 -10.53 24.34
CA ASP A 400 -4.82 -11.19 25.37
C ASP A 400 -3.45 -10.53 25.54
N MET A 401 -2.77 -10.22 24.44
CA MET A 401 -1.49 -9.48 24.50
C MET A 401 -1.68 -8.10 25.15
N TYR A 402 -2.72 -7.37 24.77
CA TYR A 402 -3.00 -6.05 25.35
C TYR A 402 -3.25 -6.14 26.86
N LEU A 403 -4.10 -7.08 27.29
CA LEU A 403 -4.36 -7.31 28.72
C LEU A 403 -3.11 -7.74 29.50
N LYS A 404 -2.12 -8.34 28.82
CA LYS A 404 -0.84 -8.74 29.42
C LYS A 404 0.04 -7.54 29.74
N GLU A 405 0.26 -6.70 28.73
CA GLU A 405 1.22 -5.60 28.78
C GLU A 405 0.60 -4.33 29.41
N HIS A 406 -0.74 -4.29 29.56
CA HIS A 406 -1.50 -3.18 30.14
C HIS A 406 -2.29 -3.59 31.40
N PRO A 407 -1.63 -4.04 32.49
CA PRO A 407 -2.32 -4.50 33.70
C PRO A 407 -3.11 -3.39 34.41
N GLY A 408 -2.76 -2.12 34.16
CA GLY A 408 -3.36 -0.93 34.79
C GLY A 408 -4.76 -0.55 34.31
N ILE A 409 -5.30 -1.19 33.26
CA ILE A 409 -6.62 -0.85 32.76
C ILE A 409 -7.75 -1.31 33.70
N SER A 410 -8.82 -0.52 33.75
CA SER A 410 -9.98 -0.73 34.62
C SER A 410 -10.87 -1.92 34.19
N LYS A 411 -11.76 -2.36 35.08
CA LYS A 411 -12.71 -3.45 34.77
C LYS A 411 -13.64 -3.12 33.60
N SER A 412 -14.08 -1.86 33.49
CA SER A 412 -14.92 -1.39 32.37
C SER A 412 -14.16 -1.38 31.05
N GLU A 413 -12.88 -1.00 31.07
CA GLU A 413 -11.99 -1.06 29.91
C GLU A 413 -11.72 -2.49 29.44
N ARG A 414 -11.46 -3.42 30.37
CA ARG A 414 -11.37 -4.87 30.05
C ARG A 414 -12.65 -5.38 29.42
N LYS A 415 -13.82 -4.95 29.93
CA LYS A 415 -15.12 -5.29 29.32
C LYS A 415 -15.22 -4.70 27.91
N ARG A 416 -14.83 -3.44 27.70
CA ARG A 416 -14.89 -2.76 26.39
C ARG A 416 -14.04 -3.46 25.34
N ILE A 417 -12.77 -3.75 25.63
CA ILE A 417 -11.88 -4.41 24.67
C ILE A 417 -12.33 -5.85 24.34
N CYS A 418 -12.84 -6.59 25.33
CA CYS A 418 -13.34 -7.95 25.11
C CYS A 418 -14.63 -8.00 24.28
N LYS A 419 -15.40 -6.90 24.16
CA LYS A 419 -16.60 -6.84 23.31
C LYS A 419 -16.26 -6.94 21.81
N LEU A 420 -15.01 -6.69 21.41
CA LEU A 420 -14.59 -6.78 20.02
C LEU A 420 -14.62 -8.22 19.49
N MET A 421 -14.48 -9.22 20.37
CA MET A 421 -14.45 -10.63 19.97
C MET A 421 -15.80 -11.33 20.14
N ASP A 422 -16.17 -12.14 19.16
CA ASP A 422 -17.28 -13.07 19.25
C ASP A 422 -16.76 -14.43 19.75
N CYS A 423 -17.12 -14.78 20.98
CA CYS A 423 -16.68 -16.03 21.62
C CYS A 423 -17.14 -17.29 20.86
N ARG A 424 -18.20 -17.18 20.02
CA ARG A 424 -18.68 -18.28 19.16
C ARG A 424 -17.69 -18.67 18.07
N LYS A 425 -16.85 -17.71 17.66
CA LYS A 425 -15.91 -17.83 16.55
C LYS A 425 -14.50 -18.19 17.01
N LEU A 426 -14.32 -18.55 18.29
CA LEU A 426 -13.04 -19.03 18.81
C LEU A 426 -12.87 -20.52 18.54
N SER A 427 -11.68 -20.93 18.14
CA SER A 427 -11.32 -22.35 18.03
C SER A 427 -11.28 -23.03 19.40
N ALA A 428 -11.29 -24.36 19.41
CA ALA A 428 -11.23 -25.13 20.66
C ALA A 428 -9.95 -24.85 21.47
N GLU A 429 -8.83 -24.61 20.78
CA GLU A 429 -7.56 -24.23 21.39
C GLU A 429 -7.62 -22.83 22.00
N ALA A 430 -8.15 -21.85 21.26
CA ALA A 430 -8.34 -20.49 21.77
C ALA A 430 -9.31 -20.46 22.97
N CYS A 431 -10.39 -21.24 22.93
CA CYS A 431 -11.30 -21.41 24.06
C CYS A 431 -10.57 -21.96 25.29
N MET A 432 -9.74 -23.00 25.12
CA MET A 432 -8.97 -23.59 26.21
C MET A 432 -8.05 -22.57 26.88
N HIS A 433 -7.34 -21.78 26.06
CA HIS A 433 -6.49 -20.71 26.56
C HIS A 433 -7.30 -19.62 27.28
N ALA A 434 -8.44 -19.19 26.70
CA ALA A 434 -9.31 -18.17 27.29
C ALA A 434 -9.90 -18.60 28.64
N VAL A 435 -10.26 -19.87 28.80
CA VAL A 435 -10.79 -20.39 30.06
C VAL A 435 -9.74 -20.36 31.18
N GLN A 436 -8.47 -20.52 30.84
CA GLN A 436 -7.35 -20.46 31.78
C GLN A 436 -6.85 -19.03 32.01
N ASN A 437 -7.30 -18.06 31.23
CA ASN A 437 -6.80 -16.70 31.27
C ASN A 437 -7.48 -15.87 32.39
N GLU A 438 -6.75 -15.66 33.48
CA GLU A 438 -7.22 -14.89 34.64
C GLU A 438 -7.43 -13.39 34.37
N ARG A 439 -6.88 -12.87 33.25
CA ARG A 439 -7.00 -11.45 32.88
C ARG A 439 -8.34 -11.12 32.23
N LEU A 440 -9.09 -12.12 31.78
CA LEU A 440 -10.40 -11.93 31.15
C LEU A 440 -11.50 -11.69 32.18
N PRO A 441 -12.52 -10.87 31.87
CA PRO A 441 -13.72 -10.77 32.70
C PRO A 441 -14.43 -12.12 32.84
N LEU A 442 -14.93 -12.45 34.04
CA LEU A 442 -15.63 -13.73 34.30
C LEU A 442 -16.79 -13.99 33.32
N ARG A 443 -17.54 -12.94 32.95
CA ARG A 443 -18.63 -13.04 31.96
C ARG A 443 -18.16 -13.58 30.62
N VAL A 444 -16.97 -13.18 30.18
CA VAL A 444 -16.37 -13.66 28.91
C VAL A 444 -15.98 -15.12 29.04
N VAL A 445 -15.35 -15.51 30.15
CA VAL A 445 -14.98 -16.91 30.41
C VAL A 445 -16.20 -17.83 30.39
N VAL A 446 -17.31 -17.40 31.00
CA VAL A 446 -18.59 -18.13 31.01
C VAL A 446 -19.17 -18.25 29.61
N GLN A 447 -19.14 -17.19 28.80
CA GLN A 447 -19.56 -17.24 27.39
C GLN A 447 -18.73 -18.22 26.57
N VAL A 448 -17.41 -18.24 26.76
CA VAL A 448 -16.51 -19.19 26.10
C VAL A 448 -16.88 -20.63 26.46
N LEU A 449 -17.05 -20.93 27.76
CA LEU A 449 -17.46 -22.26 28.23
C LEU A 449 -18.81 -22.70 27.65
N PHE A 450 -19.79 -21.78 27.60
CA PHE A 450 -21.10 -22.04 27.05
C PHE A 450 -21.04 -22.45 25.58
N PHE A 451 -20.36 -21.68 24.73
CA PHE A 451 -20.27 -22.00 23.30
C PHE A 451 -19.42 -23.23 23.02
N GLU A 452 -18.44 -23.51 23.88
CA GLU A 452 -17.66 -24.73 23.77
C GLU A 452 -18.53 -25.97 24.07
N GLN A 453 -19.39 -25.90 25.09
CA GLN A 453 -20.35 -26.96 25.40
C GLN A 453 -21.31 -27.21 24.23
N VAL A 454 -21.88 -26.15 23.65
CA VAL A 454 -22.79 -26.25 22.50
C VAL A 454 -22.11 -26.95 21.30
N ARG A 455 -20.84 -26.63 21.06
CA ARG A 455 -20.06 -27.27 19.99
C ARG A 455 -19.77 -28.75 20.28
N ALA A 456 -19.44 -29.09 21.52
CA ALA A 456 -19.19 -30.47 21.94
C ALA A 456 -20.44 -31.35 21.82
N THR A 457 -21.63 -30.82 22.15
CA THR A 457 -22.90 -31.54 22.00
C THR A 457 -23.29 -31.71 20.53
N ALA A 458 -23.08 -30.72 19.68
CA ALA A 458 -23.36 -30.81 18.25
C ALA A 458 -22.43 -31.82 17.53
N SER A 459 -21.16 -31.91 17.91
CA SER A 459 -20.24 -32.93 17.38
C SER A 459 -20.63 -34.35 17.82
N ALA A 460 -21.20 -34.51 19.02
CA ALA A 460 -21.63 -35.81 19.53
C ALA A 460 -22.89 -36.34 18.82
N GLU A 461 -23.82 -35.45 18.44
CA GLU A 461 -25.03 -35.81 17.68
C GLU A 461 -24.74 -36.25 16.23
N ASN A 462 -23.72 -35.67 15.59
CA ASN A 462 -23.31 -36.05 14.23
C ASN A 462 -22.56 -37.39 14.14
N SER A 463 -22.04 -37.90 15.27
CA SER A 463 -21.35 -39.19 15.34
C SER A 463 -22.27 -40.39 15.62
N THR A 464 -23.58 -40.20 15.72
CA THR A 464 -24.55 -41.29 15.94
C THR A 464 -25.59 -41.34 14.82
N SER A 465 -25.21 -41.86 13.66
CA SER A 465 -26.17 -42.44 12.71
C SER A 465 -26.16 -43.96 12.88
N ASP A 466 -27.10 -44.49 13.67
CA ASP A 466 -27.84 -45.75 13.40
C ASP A 466 -28.79 -46.14 14.56
N LEU A 467 -30.09 -45.85 14.34
CA LEU A 467 -31.34 -46.58 14.71
C LEU A 467 -31.76 -46.83 16.20
N PRO A 468 -33.05 -47.13 16.53
CA PRO A 468 -34.35 -46.76 15.96
C PRO A 468 -35.16 -45.79 16.85
N GLY A 469 -36.19 -45.20 16.25
CA GLY A 469 -37.07 -44.21 16.85
C GLY A 469 -37.88 -44.68 18.07
N SER A 470 -37.77 -43.91 19.14
CA SER A 470 -38.89 -43.51 19.99
C SER A 470 -38.35 -42.49 21.00
N ILE A 471 -38.21 -41.23 20.58
CA ILE A 471 -38.27 -39.98 21.38
C ILE A 471 -38.26 -38.86 20.32
N ARG A 472 -39.39 -38.69 19.61
CA ARG A 472 -39.64 -37.52 18.75
C ARG A 472 -40.75 -36.63 19.32
N ALA A 473 -41.02 -36.73 20.61
CA ALA A 473 -42.25 -36.18 21.21
C ALA A 473 -42.02 -35.08 22.27
N LEU A 474 -40.81 -34.53 22.43
CA LEU A 474 -40.55 -33.50 23.49
C LEU A 474 -39.76 -32.27 23.03
N LEU A 475 -39.66 -32.02 21.72
CA LEU A 475 -39.19 -30.72 21.21
C LEU A 475 -40.35 -29.99 20.53
N PRO A 476 -40.55 -28.67 20.74
CA PRO A 476 -41.52 -27.89 20.00
C PRO A 476 -41.15 -27.93 18.51
N GLY A 477 -41.99 -28.59 17.72
CA GLY A 477 -41.77 -28.81 16.30
C GLY A 477 -41.78 -27.49 15.52
N GLY A 478 -40.75 -27.31 14.70
CA GLY A 478 -40.77 -26.33 13.62
C GLY A 478 -41.77 -26.73 12.54
N SER A 479 -42.60 -25.77 12.14
CA SER A 479 -43.33 -25.82 10.88
C SER A 479 -42.76 -24.72 9.96
N HIS A 480 -42.43 -25.10 8.75
CA HIS A 480 -41.92 -24.22 7.71
C HIS A 480 -42.97 -23.19 7.29
N GLY A 481 -42.53 -21.94 7.11
CA GLY A 481 -43.26 -20.97 6.31
C GLY A 481 -42.99 -19.53 6.70
N SER A 482 -42.46 -18.77 5.75
CA SER A 482 -42.50 -17.30 5.67
C SER A 482 -41.28 -16.52 6.18
N SER A 483 -40.70 -15.80 5.22
CA SER A 483 -39.69 -14.75 5.33
C SER A 483 -40.08 -13.70 6.37
N ARG A 484 -39.18 -13.43 7.31
CA ARG A 484 -38.87 -12.10 7.90
C ARG A 484 -37.78 -12.27 8.96
N SER A 485 -36.58 -11.80 8.64
CA SER A 485 -35.46 -11.67 9.57
C SER A 485 -35.69 -10.47 10.49
N THR A 486 -36.26 -10.71 11.67
CA THR A 486 -36.25 -9.73 12.76
C THR A 486 -35.22 -10.15 13.80
N THR A 487 -34.14 -9.37 13.88
CA THR A 487 -33.10 -9.44 14.91
C THR A 487 -33.70 -9.04 16.26
N THR A 488 -33.83 -9.97 17.19
CA THR A 488 -34.07 -9.65 18.60
C THR A 488 -32.73 -9.62 19.34
N ASN A 489 -32.24 -8.40 19.55
CA ASN A 489 -31.18 -8.10 20.50
C ASN A 489 -31.65 -8.52 21.89
N THR A 490 -31.01 -9.53 22.48
CA THR A 490 -31.17 -9.90 23.89
C THR A 490 -29.85 -9.60 24.61
N GLU A 491 -29.53 -8.31 24.72
CA GLU A 491 -28.30 -7.84 25.37
C GLU A 491 -28.49 -7.38 26.84
N GLU A 492 -29.71 -7.40 27.38
CA GLU A 492 -30.00 -6.77 28.68
C GLU A 492 -30.23 -7.69 29.89
N ASP A 493 -30.27 -9.02 29.77
CA ASP A 493 -30.61 -9.89 30.94
C ASP A 493 -29.43 -10.74 31.44
N TRP A 494 -28.38 -10.08 31.95
CA TRP A 494 -27.18 -10.73 32.49
C TRP A 494 -26.63 -10.02 33.72
N ASP A 495 -27.45 -9.84 34.76
CA ASP A 495 -27.06 -9.16 36.01
C ASP A 495 -26.64 -10.11 37.15
N SER A 496 -26.68 -11.43 36.94
CA SER A 496 -26.15 -12.41 37.90
C SER A 496 -24.69 -12.76 37.58
N VAL A 497 -23.76 -12.38 38.48
CA VAL A 497 -22.33 -12.72 38.39
C VAL A 497 -22.12 -14.15 38.93
N PRO A 498 -21.62 -15.11 38.13
CA PRO A 498 -21.33 -16.46 38.62
C PRO A 498 -20.20 -16.45 39.65
N THR A 499 -20.33 -17.28 40.69
CA THR A 499 -19.33 -17.42 41.75
C THR A 499 -18.10 -18.17 41.25
N ALA A 500 -16.92 -17.91 41.84
CA ALA A 500 -15.66 -18.55 41.43
C ALA A 500 -15.72 -20.09 41.51
N ASP A 501 -16.51 -20.63 42.45
CA ASP A 501 -16.73 -22.06 42.62
C ASP A 501 -17.58 -22.68 41.51
N ASP A 502 -18.60 -21.97 41.02
CA ASP A 502 -19.42 -22.42 39.90
C ASP A 502 -18.56 -22.55 38.64
N ILE A 503 -17.65 -21.60 38.42
CA ILE A 503 -16.73 -21.61 37.27
C ILE A 503 -15.71 -22.76 37.40
N LYS A 504 -15.23 -23.06 38.62
CA LYS A 504 -14.33 -24.20 38.86
C LYS A 504 -15.04 -25.54 38.59
N ALA A 505 -16.31 -25.65 38.96
CA ALA A 505 -17.14 -26.82 38.64
C ALA A 505 -17.35 -26.97 37.12
N LEU A 506 -17.70 -25.88 36.41
CA LEU A 506 -17.86 -25.87 34.95
C LEU A 506 -16.57 -26.26 34.22
N LYS A 507 -15.41 -25.75 34.68
CA LYS A 507 -14.08 -26.12 34.16
C LYS A 507 -13.76 -27.60 34.36
N GLY A 508 -14.09 -28.15 35.54
CA GLY A 508 -13.90 -29.56 35.86
C GLY A 508 -14.77 -30.48 35.01
N GLU A 509 -16.04 -30.14 34.81
CA GLU A 509 -16.97 -30.96 34.01
C GLU A 509 -16.62 -30.95 32.51
N LEU A 510 -16.17 -29.82 31.97
CA LEU A 510 -15.72 -29.73 30.57
C LEU A 510 -14.47 -30.57 30.30
N ALA A 511 -13.53 -30.63 31.25
CA ALA A 511 -12.39 -31.54 31.18
C ALA A 511 -12.84 -33.01 31.14
N THR A 512 -13.89 -33.36 31.88
CA THR A 512 -14.43 -34.74 31.87
C THR A 512 -15.18 -35.10 30.58
N LEU A 513 -15.88 -34.14 29.95
CA LEU A 513 -16.54 -34.36 28.66
C LEU A 513 -15.53 -34.57 27.52
N ARG A 514 -14.39 -33.88 27.56
CA ARG A 514 -13.31 -34.03 26.57
C ARG A 514 -12.54 -35.34 26.71
N LEU A 515 -12.32 -35.85 27.94
CA LEU A 515 -11.70 -37.17 28.14
C LEU A 515 -12.57 -38.32 27.57
N GLY A 516 -13.89 -38.13 27.50
CA GLY A 516 -14.80 -39.11 26.88
C GLY A 516 -14.74 -39.20 25.36
N SER A 517 -14.14 -38.21 24.67
CA SER A 517 -14.04 -38.19 23.20
C SER A 517 -12.69 -38.64 22.64
N ASN A 518 -11.66 -38.80 23.49
CA ASN A 518 -10.29 -39.16 23.07
C ASN A 518 -9.91 -40.63 23.32
N ASP A 519 -10.83 -41.48 23.76
CA ASP A 519 -10.54 -42.89 24.04
C ASP A 519 -11.11 -43.79 22.94
N SER A 520 -10.43 -43.84 21.79
CA SER A 520 -10.62 -44.86 20.75
C SER A 520 -9.28 -45.55 20.48
N GLY A 521 -8.90 -46.46 21.38
CA GLY A 521 -7.78 -47.36 21.11
C GLY A 521 -7.32 -48.19 22.29
N ASN A 522 -8.09 -49.21 22.68
CA ASN A 522 -7.61 -50.60 22.84
C ASN A 522 -8.68 -51.51 23.46
N GLU A 523 -8.85 -52.68 22.86
CA GLU A 523 -9.67 -53.76 23.39
C GLU A 523 -9.08 -54.34 24.68
N ALA A 524 -9.91 -54.56 25.71
CA ALA A 524 -10.11 -55.88 26.32
C ALA A 524 -11.08 -55.82 27.53
N ALA A 525 -11.90 -56.88 27.62
CA ALA A 525 -12.65 -57.39 28.77
C ALA A 525 -14.01 -56.75 29.14
N LYS A 526 -15.04 -57.59 29.03
CA LYS A 526 -16.43 -57.44 29.49
C LYS A 526 -16.51 -57.26 31.02
N SER A 527 -17.17 -56.19 31.47
CA SER A 527 -18.32 -56.21 32.41
C SER A 527 -18.77 -54.78 32.75
N ASP A 528 -20.05 -54.65 33.14
CA ASP A 528 -20.73 -53.47 33.71
C ASP A 528 -21.44 -52.50 32.76
N VAL A 529 -22.64 -52.92 32.36
CA VAL A 529 -23.70 -52.15 31.70
C VAL A 529 -24.30 -51.04 32.62
N GLU A 530 -23.85 -50.87 33.87
CA GLU A 530 -24.34 -49.78 34.74
C GLU A 530 -23.56 -48.46 34.65
N LYS A 531 -22.39 -48.41 34.00
CA LYS A 531 -21.55 -47.20 33.96
C LYS A 531 -21.89 -46.21 32.84
N VAL A 532 -22.62 -46.65 31.81
CA VAL A 532 -23.02 -45.83 30.64
C VAL A 532 -24.28 -44.99 30.93
N ALA A 533 -25.09 -45.35 31.92
CA ALA A 533 -26.21 -44.53 32.38
C ALA A 533 -25.74 -43.32 33.20
N ALA A 534 -24.62 -43.43 33.92
CA ALA A 534 -24.06 -42.37 34.76
C ALA A 534 -23.40 -41.22 33.95
N SER A 535 -22.95 -41.47 32.72
CA SER A 535 -22.43 -40.42 31.83
C SER A 535 -23.54 -39.60 31.17
N ARG A 536 -24.70 -40.21 30.89
CA ARG A 536 -25.90 -39.51 30.37
C ARG A 536 -26.50 -38.52 31.37
N MET A 537 -26.31 -38.74 32.67
CA MET A 537 -26.87 -37.88 33.71
C MET A 537 -26.04 -36.60 33.97
N LYS A 538 -24.79 -36.53 33.48
CA LYS A 538 -23.91 -35.36 33.66
C LYS A 538 -24.16 -34.22 32.67
N GLY A 539 -24.64 -34.52 31.46
CA GLY A 539 -25.11 -33.49 30.52
C GLY A 539 -26.34 -32.71 31.03
N LEU A 540 -27.10 -33.31 31.96
CA LEU A 540 -28.28 -32.70 32.58
C LEU A 540 -27.94 -31.74 33.74
N VAL A 541 -26.71 -31.80 34.27
CA VAL A 541 -26.27 -30.94 35.40
C VAL A 541 -25.90 -29.55 34.90
N MET A 542 -25.23 -29.48 33.74
CA MET A 542 -24.95 -28.22 33.03
C MET A 542 -26.23 -27.45 32.71
N SER A 543 -27.27 -28.11 32.15
CA SER A 543 -28.55 -27.43 31.86
C SER A 543 -29.24 -26.90 33.12
N LYS A 544 -29.03 -27.54 34.29
CA LYS A 544 -29.54 -27.08 35.60
C LYS A 544 -28.79 -25.88 36.16
N ILE A 545 -27.48 -25.79 35.98
CA ILE A 545 -26.67 -24.64 36.43
C ILE A 545 -26.96 -23.43 35.53
N PHE A 546 -27.02 -23.63 34.21
CA PHE A 546 -27.42 -22.57 33.26
C PHE A 546 -28.89 -22.15 33.44
N SER A 547 -29.83 -23.07 33.67
CA SER A 547 -31.23 -22.70 33.96
C SER A 547 -31.42 -21.99 35.30
N LYS A 548 -30.62 -22.30 36.34
CA LYS A 548 -30.62 -21.55 37.60
C LYS A 548 -30.09 -20.13 37.45
N LEU A 549 -29.08 -19.94 36.59
CA LEU A 549 -28.55 -18.61 36.25
C LEU A 549 -29.54 -17.76 35.45
N TRP A 550 -30.50 -18.40 34.78
CA TRP A 550 -31.49 -17.79 33.88
C TRP A 550 -32.93 -17.75 34.44
N SER A 551 -33.18 -18.27 35.65
CA SER A 551 -34.54 -18.43 36.21
C SER A 551 -34.79 -17.60 37.48
N SER A 552 -34.08 -16.48 37.71
CA SER A 552 -34.34 -15.62 38.88
C SER A 552 -35.26 -14.45 38.56
N LYS A 553 -36.54 -14.72 38.27
CA LYS A 553 -37.65 -13.85 38.69
C LYS A 553 -38.97 -14.63 38.71
N GLU A 554 -39.83 -14.24 39.65
CA GLU A 554 -41.22 -14.70 39.88
C GLU A 554 -41.41 -15.91 40.81
N ARG A 555 -41.23 -15.67 42.12
CA ARG A 555 -42.08 -16.24 43.17
C ARG A 555 -42.32 -15.25 44.31
N HIS A 556 -43.36 -14.42 44.14
CA HIS A 556 -44.26 -13.81 45.14
C HIS A 556 -45.05 -12.76 44.34
N GLY A 557 -46.37 -12.70 44.32
CA GLY A 557 -47.46 -13.31 45.07
C GLY A 557 -48.67 -12.44 44.75
N GLU A 558 -49.77 -13.08 44.39
CA GLU A 558 -51.01 -12.51 43.85
C GLU A 558 -51.74 -11.55 44.82
N ILE A 559 -52.56 -10.63 44.27
CA ILE A 559 -54.04 -10.55 44.42
C ILE A 559 -54.54 -9.09 44.18
N SER A 560 -55.65 -9.00 43.43
CA SER A 560 -56.72 -7.96 43.42
C SER A 560 -56.75 -6.87 42.32
N SER A 561 -57.45 -7.24 41.23
CA SER A 561 -58.71 -6.69 40.70
C SER A 561 -58.92 -5.18 40.44
N SER A 562 -59.33 -4.94 39.18
CA SER A 562 -60.49 -4.19 38.66
C SER A 562 -60.41 -2.70 38.30
N ASP A 563 -60.71 -2.48 37.01
CA ASP A 563 -61.65 -1.52 36.40
C ASP A 563 -61.23 -0.11 35.92
N THR A 564 -61.27 -0.03 34.58
CA THR A 564 -61.96 0.92 33.68
C THR A 564 -61.55 2.40 33.47
N SER A 565 -61.64 2.75 32.17
CA SER A 565 -62.08 4.00 31.52
C SER A 565 -61.14 5.22 31.37
N ASP A 566 -60.78 5.45 30.10
CA ASP A 566 -61.04 6.64 29.26
C ASP A 566 -60.91 8.09 29.79
N SER A 567 -60.17 8.85 28.97
CA SER A 567 -60.47 10.20 28.44
C SER A 567 -59.78 11.45 29.01
N HIS A 568 -59.56 12.37 28.06
CA HIS A 568 -58.89 13.67 28.08
C HIS A 568 -59.62 14.76 28.89
N GLY A 569 -58.87 15.77 29.37
CA GLY A 569 -59.32 17.17 29.29
C GLY A 569 -59.18 18.07 30.53
N SER A 570 -58.17 18.95 30.50
CA SER A 570 -58.26 20.41 30.74
C SER A 570 -58.54 20.99 32.16
N VAL A 571 -57.57 21.82 32.60
CA VAL A 571 -57.68 23.26 32.97
C VAL A 571 -57.85 23.70 34.45
N ASN A 572 -57.02 24.71 34.78
CA ASN A 572 -57.01 25.72 35.88
C ASN A 572 -56.44 25.32 37.25
N ALA A 573 -55.75 26.20 38.01
CA ALA A 573 -55.11 27.50 37.82
C ALA A 573 -54.44 27.89 39.18
N GLU A 574 -53.68 28.99 39.19
CA GLU A 574 -53.21 29.79 40.35
C GLU A 574 -52.01 29.25 41.17
N GLU A 575 -51.00 30.04 41.59
CA GLU A 575 -50.60 31.45 41.43
C GLU A 575 -49.23 31.56 42.17
N THR A 576 -48.15 32.18 41.70
CA THR A 576 -47.82 33.61 41.93
C THR A 576 -46.32 33.84 41.63
N LYS A 577 -46.01 34.96 40.97
CA LYS A 577 -44.91 35.94 41.23
C LYS A 577 -44.26 36.54 39.96
N SER A 578 -44.85 37.68 39.58
CA SER A 578 -44.20 38.99 39.34
C SER A 578 -42.93 39.10 38.46
N THR A 579 -43.19 39.61 37.26
CA THR A 579 -42.47 40.51 36.32
C THR A 579 -41.72 41.72 36.94
N PRO A 580 -41.09 42.67 36.16
CA PRO A 580 -40.74 42.71 34.72
C PRO A 580 -39.34 43.34 34.40
N SER A 581 -38.86 43.28 33.14
CA SER A 581 -38.70 44.49 32.29
C SER A 581 -37.92 44.30 30.96
N ARG A 582 -38.61 44.73 29.87
CA ARG A 582 -38.16 45.39 28.61
C ARG A 582 -37.13 44.69 27.70
N SER A 583 -37.53 44.26 26.48
CA SER A 583 -37.65 45.05 25.20
C SER A 583 -36.44 44.71 24.30
N ARG A 584 -36.49 44.33 23.01
CA ARG A 584 -37.41 44.51 21.87
C ARG A 584 -36.96 43.51 20.76
N ARG A 585 -37.91 42.84 20.08
CA ARG A 585 -38.11 42.69 18.61
C ARG A 585 -36.88 42.90 17.66
N HIS A 586 -36.63 42.18 16.57
CA HIS A 586 -37.50 41.47 15.60
C HIS A 586 -36.62 40.66 14.59
N SER A 587 -37.17 39.52 14.14
CA SER A 587 -37.29 39.05 12.74
C SER A 587 -36.09 38.80 11.81
N LEU A 588 -36.07 37.56 11.30
CA LEU A 588 -36.02 37.13 9.89
C LEU A 588 -34.92 37.69 8.97
N SER A 589 -34.01 36.80 8.56
CA SER A 589 -33.89 36.30 7.17
C SER A 589 -33.24 34.93 7.19
#